data_AF-G7WGJ4-F1
#
_entry.id   AF-G7WGJ4-F1
#
_cell.length_a   1.000
_cell.length_b   1.000
_cell.length_c   1.000
_cell.angle_alpha   90.00
_cell.angle_beta   90.00
_cell.angle_gamma   90.00
#
_symmetry.space_group_name_H-M   'P 1'
#
loop_
_entity.id
_entity.type
_entity.pdbx_description
1 polymer ?
#
loop_
_entity_poly.entity_id
_entity_poly.type
_entity_poly.pdbx_seq_one_letter_code
_entity_poly.pdbx_strand_id
1 'polypeptide(L)'
;MDFFVNEAGDTAKCSIGILVMENIQSVSSEDKLMLVKQEFEDTIRSKYGQATRGELKALHPMDAYVSYYKKFGYTYHVLPQLESVIKGKTIPSGLPLVEAMFMAELKNMLLTASHDLDKIKAPLSLKISTGSESFTTLNGHNVKTIPCDIMIADQEAVISTILRGPDMRTAITEHTTRVIYTVYAPFGVEEQLVCEHLRDIESYVRILSEESVACLNQFIK
;
A
#
# COMPACT_ATOMS: atom_id res chain seq x y z
N MET A 1 3.56 -24.47 4.13
CA MET A 1 4.77 -23.79 3.62
C MET A 1 4.46 -22.31 3.75
N ASP A 2 5.19 -21.61 4.62
CA ASP A 2 4.83 -20.22 4.95
C ASP A 2 5.07 -19.33 3.74
N PHE A 3 4.01 -18.67 3.27
CA PHE A 3 4.06 -17.78 2.10
C PHE A 3 4.92 -16.52 2.36
N PHE A 4 5.19 -16.23 3.64
CA PHE A 4 5.94 -15.07 4.10
C PHE A 4 6.93 -15.46 5.20
N VAL A 5 8.15 -14.90 5.15
CA VAL A 5 9.24 -15.13 6.11
C VAL A 5 9.69 -13.78 6.68
N ASN A 6 9.75 -13.67 8.01
CA ASN A 6 10.34 -12.48 8.65
C ASN A 6 11.85 -12.69 8.84
N GLU A 7 12.67 -12.26 7.87
CA GLU A 7 14.14 -12.30 7.97
C GLU A 7 14.73 -11.06 8.67
N ALA A 8 13.95 -9.99 8.81
CA ALA A 8 14.34 -8.77 9.49
C ALA A 8 14.40 -8.94 11.02
N GLY A 9 13.67 -9.94 11.54
CA GLY A 9 13.53 -10.22 12.96
C GLY A 9 12.91 -9.07 13.75
N ASP A 10 12.95 -9.16 15.08
CA ASP A 10 12.37 -8.17 15.99
C ASP A 10 13.01 -6.77 15.88
N THR A 11 14.17 -6.67 15.22
CA THR A 11 14.91 -5.42 15.07
C THR A 11 14.24 -4.42 14.13
N ALA A 12 13.43 -4.89 13.17
CA ALA A 12 12.76 -4.03 12.20
C ALA A 12 11.71 -3.12 12.85
N LYS A 13 11.13 -3.56 13.98
CA LYS A 13 9.97 -2.91 14.64
C LYS A 13 8.91 -2.50 13.63
N CYS A 14 8.53 -3.42 12.75
CA CYS A 14 7.54 -3.21 11.72
C CYS A 14 6.78 -4.50 11.51
N SER A 15 5.47 -4.40 11.59
CA SER A 15 4.57 -5.49 11.25
C SER A 15 4.11 -5.34 9.80
N ILE A 16 3.54 -6.40 9.25
CA ILE A 16 3.09 -6.44 7.85
C ILE A 16 1.65 -6.92 7.78
N GLY A 17 0.80 -6.19 7.07
CA GLY A 17 -0.50 -6.66 6.62
C GLY A 17 -0.40 -7.28 5.23
N ILE A 18 -1.07 -8.40 5.01
CA ILE A 18 -1.15 -9.06 3.70
C ILE A 18 -2.59 -9.40 3.38
N LEU A 19 -3.05 -8.97 2.20
CA LEU A 19 -4.31 -9.41 1.61
C LEU A 19 -4.05 -10.01 0.23
N VAL A 20 -4.51 -11.24 0.00
CA VAL A 20 -4.55 -11.86 -1.33
C VAL A 20 -5.99 -11.94 -1.79
N MET A 21 -6.27 -11.36 -2.96
CA MET A 21 -7.55 -11.44 -3.65
C MET A 21 -7.36 -12.19 -4.97
N GLU A 22 -8.21 -13.18 -5.23
CA GLU A 22 -8.21 -13.98 -6.46
C GLU A 22 -9.55 -13.85 -7.21
N ASN A 23 -9.60 -14.45 -8.40
CA ASN A 23 -10.77 -14.44 -9.29
C ASN A 23 -11.19 -13.01 -9.69
N ILE A 24 -10.22 -12.12 -9.88
CA ILE A 24 -10.48 -10.78 -10.39
C ILE A 24 -10.75 -10.88 -11.88
N GLN A 25 -11.90 -10.38 -12.30
CA GLN A 25 -12.34 -10.38 -13.70
C GLN A 25 -12.20 -8.99 -14.31
N SER A 26 -11.93 -8.93 -15.62
CA SER A 26 -11.87 -7.67 -16.38
C SER A 26 -13.23 -6.95 -16.28
N VAL A 27 -13.20 -5.69 -15.83
CA VAL A 27 -14.30 -5.04 -15.13
C VAL A 27 -15.24 -4.31 -16.09
N SER A 28 -16.56 -4.47 -15.88
CA SER A 28 -17.63 -3.62 -16.47
C SER A 28 -18.32 -2.73 -15.43
N SER A 29 -17.74 -2.56 -14.24
CA SER A 29 -18.30 -1.80 -13.10
C SER A 29 -17.50 -0.53 -12.74
N GLU A 30 -16.75 0.02 -13.70
CA GLU A 30 -15.99 1.28 -13.55
C GLU A 30 -16.86 2.42 -12.99
N ASP A 31 -18.13 2.49 -13.42
CA ASP A 31 -19.09 3.50 -12.96
C ASP A 31 -19.37 3.42 -11.45
N LYS A 32 -19.41 2.21 -10.86
CA LYS A 32 -19.70 2.04 -9.42
C LYS A 32 -18.54 2.56 -8.58
N LEU A 33 -17.30 2.18 -8.90
CA LEU A 33 -16.13 2.66 -8.14
C LEU A 33 -15.96 4.17 -8.33
N MET A 34 -16.24 4.70 -9.52
CA MET A 34 -16.18 6.15 -9.77
C MET A 34 -17.10 6.94 -8.83
N LEU A 35 -18.34 6.49 -8.60
CA LEU A 35 -19.25 7.14 -7.65
C LEU A 35 -18.72 7.09 -6.22
N VAL A 36 -18.28 5.91 -5.77
CA VAL A 36 -17.71 5.74 -4.42
C VAL A 36 -16.45 6.59 -4.23
N LYS A 37 -15.63 6.72 -5.28
CA LYS A 37 -14.45 7.57 -5.30
C LYS A 37 -14.81 9.05 -5.14
N GLN A 38 -15.81 9.54 -5.86
CA GLN A 38 -16.28 10.93 -5.76
C GLN A 38 -16.81 11.26 -4.36
N GLU A 39 -17.69 10.41 -3.82
CA GLU A 39 -18.23 10.57 -2.46
C GLU A 39 -17.12 10.55 -1.39
N PHE A 40 -16.11 9.71 -1.60
CA PHE A 40 -14.95 9.62 -0.72
C PHE A 40 -14.09 10.89 -0.76
N GLU A 41 -13.84 11.45 -1.93
CA GLU A 41 -13.12 12.73 -2.06
C GLU A 41 -13.85 13.87 -1.35
N ASP A 42 -15.18 13.95 -1.48
CA ASP A 42 -16.00 14.94 -0.78
C ASP A 42 -15.96 14.75 0.73
N THR A 43 -15.93 13.49 1.19
CA THR A 43 -15.73 13.16 2.61
C THR A 43 -14.38 13.66 3.12
N ILE A 44 -13.29 13.45 2.37
CA ILE A 44 -11.96 13.97 2.72
C ILE A 44 -11.98 15.50 2.81
N ARG A 45 -12.55 16.18 1.81
CA ARG A 45 -12.62 17.65 1.76
C ARG A 45 -13.43 18.20 2.92
N SER A 46 -14.56 17.59 3.24
CA SER A 46 -15.41 17.97 4.36
C SER A 46 -14.69 17.77 5.71
N LYS A 47 -14.07 16.60 5.91
CA LYS A 47 -13.44 16.22 7.18
C LYS A 47 -12.16 17.00 7.48
N TYR A 48 -11.34 17.26 6.45
CA TYR A 48 -9.99 17.82 6.63
C TYR A 48 -9.79 19.18 5.96
N GLY A 49 -10.83 19.79 5.39
CA GLY A 49 -10.75 21.06 4.65
C GLY A 49 -10.16 22.24 5.42
N GLN A 50 -10.25 22.22 6.74
CA GLN A 50 -9.71 23.27 7.63
C GLN A 50 -8.46 22.82 8.40
N ALA A 51 -8.01 21.57 8.22
CA ALA A 51 -6.87 21.05 8.95
C ALA A 51 -5.56 21.66 8.44
N THR A 52 -4.73 22.10 9.35
CA THR A 52 -3.35 22.50 9.05
C THR A 52 -2.49 21.28 8.77
N ARG A 53 -1.37 21.48 8.05
CA ARG A 53 -0.39 20.41 7.81
C ARG A 53 0.15 19.80 9.11
N GLY A 54 0.25 20.59 10.18
CA GLY A 54 0.69 20.14 11.49
C GLY A 54 -0.31 19.18 12.13
N GLU A 55 -1.60 19.51 12.08
CA GLU A 55 -2.69 18.65 12.56
C GLU A 55 -2.77 17.35 11.74
N LEU A 56 -2.67 17.43 10.41
CA LEU A 56 -2.66 16.24 9.55
C LEU A 56 -1.51 15.28 9.89
N LYS A 57 -0.31 15.82 10.14
CA LYS A 57 0.85 15.02 10.57
C LYS A 57 0.68 14.36 11.94
N ALA A 58 -0.16 14.93 12.80
CA ALA A 58 -0.40 14.42 14.15
C ALA A 58 -1.55 13.40 14.21
N LEU A 59 -2.28 13.19 13.11
CA LEU A 59 -3.29 12.14 13.02
C LEU A 59 -2.61 10.77 13.12
N HIS A 60 -3.21 9.87 13.88
CA HIS A 60 -2.75 8.48 13.92
C HIS A 60 -3.48 7.67 12.83
N PRO A 61 -2.80 6.84 12.00
CA PRO A 61 -1.38 6.45 12.05
C PRO A 61 -0.40 7.29 11.21
N MET A 62 -0.80 8.43 10.64
CA MET A 62 0.08 9.31 9.85
C MET A 62 1.37 9.69 10.62
N ASP A 63 1.26 9.95 11.92
CA ASP A 63 2.37 10.31 12.80
C ASP A 63 3.47 9.22 12.87
N ALA A 64 3.09 7.94 12.87
CA ALA A 64 4.01 6.81 12.87
C ALA A 64 4.84 6.76 11.57
N TYR A 65 4.20 6.94 10.41
CA TYR A 65 4.91 7.03 9.13
C TYR A 65 5.75 8.29 9.00
N VAL A 66 5.26 9.44 9.46
CA VAL A 66 6.05 10.68 9.50
C VAL A 66 7.32 10.46 10.33
N SER A 67 7.20 9.79 11.48
CA SER A 67 8.33 9.45 12.34
C SER A 67 9.30 8.47 11.67
N TYR A 68 8.79 7.49 10.93
CA TYR A 68 9.59 6.57 10.14
C TYR A 68 10.38 7.30 9.06
N TYR A 69 9.70 8.05 8.18
CA TYR A 69 10.29 8.77 7.05
C TYR A 69 11.32 9.83 7.48
N LYS A 70 11.09 10.48 8.62
CA LYS A 70 12.00 11.48 9.18
C LYS A 70 13.40 10.93 9.46
N LYS A 71 13.54 9.65 9.82
CA LYS A 71 14.85 8.99 10.05
C LYS A 71 15.75 9.03 8.81
N PHE A 72 15.14 9.11 7.63
CA PHE A 72 15.80 9.08 6.34
C PHE A 72 15.82 10.46 5.65
N GLY A 73 15.29 11.50 6.29
CA GLY A 73 15.19 12.83 5.69
C GLY A 73 14.09 12.99 4.63
N TYR A 74 13.13 12.05 4.55
CA TYR A 74 12.02 12.12 3.60
C TYR A 74 10.73 12.62 4.26
N THR A 75 9.75 12.99 3.42
CA THR A 75 8.38 13.25 3.84
C THR A 75 7.51 12.07 3.45
N TYR A 76 6.65 11.61 4.36
CA TYR A 76 5.69 10.55 4.05
C TYR A 76 4.75 10.98 2.92
N HIS A 77 4.66 10.17 1.87
CA HIS A 77 4.05 10.56 0.60
C HIS A 77 2.52 10.56 0.61
N VAL A 78 1.88 9.84 1.53
CA VAL A 78 0.41 9.90 1.71
C VAL A 78 -0.03 11.29 2.20
N LEU A 79 0.81 11.99 2.97
CA LEU A 79 0.50 13.35 3.43
C LEU A 79 0.24 14.34 2.27
N PRO A 80 1.17 14.56 1.32
CA PRO A 80 0.90 15.46 0.19
C PRO A 80 -0.19 14.96 -0.76
N GLN A 81 -0.43 13.65 -0.83
CA GLN A 81 -1.56 13.10 -1.59
C GLN A 81 -2.90 13.46 -0.94
N LEU A 82 -3.02 13.29 0.38
CA LEU A 82 -4.18 13.72 1.15
C LEU A 82 -4.38 15.24 1.04
N GLU A 83 -3.32 16.05 1.22
CA GLU A 83 -3.37 17.51 1.05
C GLU A 83 -3.85 17.90 -0.35
N SER A 84 -3.51 17.14 -1.38
CA SER A 84 -3.92 17.42 -2.76
C SER A 84 -5.43 17.21 -2.94
N VAL A 85 -5.99 16.14 -2.38
CA VAL A 85 -7.44 15.87 -2.43
C VAL A 85 -8.22 16.91 -1.63
N ILE A 86 -7.72 17.28 -0.45
CA ILE A 86 -8.28 18.36 0.38
C ILE A 86 -8.36 19.68 -0.41
N LYS A 87 -7.34 19.98 -1.23
CA LYS A 87 -7.27 21.19 -2.07
C LYS A 87 -8.08 21.09 -3.37
N GLY A 88 -8.91 20.06 -3.52
CA GLY A 88 -9.83 19.91 -4.64
C GLY A 88 -9.28 19.13 -5.83
N LYS A 89 -8.08 18.52 -5.74
CA LYS A 89 -7.69 17.52 -6.75
C LYS A 89 -8.55 16.26 -6.60
N THR A 90 -8.75 15.56 -7.70
CA THR A 90 -9.33 14.22 -7.70
C THR A 90 -8.24 13.19 -7.45
N ILE A 91 -8.64 12.02 -6.95
CA ILE A 91 -7.83 10.83 -6.94
C ILE A 91 -7.49 10.46 -8.39
N PRO A 92 -6.21 10.21 -8.72
CA PRO A 92 -5.81 9.87 -10.09
C PRO A 92 -6.58 8.66 -10.61
N SER A 93 -7.04 8.75 -11.86
CA SER A 93 -7.58 7.58 -12.56
C SER A 93 -6.45 6.72 -13.12
N GLY A 94 -6.55 5.41 -12.97
CA GLY A 94 -5.55 4.43 -13.37
C GLY A 94 -6.13 3.01 -13.39
N LEU A 95 -5.32 2.02 -13.02
CA LEU A 95 -5.83 0.65 -12.90
C LEU A 95 -6.80 0.55 -11.71
N PRO A 96 -8.01 0.00 -11.87
CA PRO A 96 -9.01 -0.04 -10.80
C PRO A 96 -8.52 -0.68 -9.49
N LEU A 97 -7.72 -1.74 -9.57
CA LEU A 97 -7.12 -2.39 -8.39
C LEU A 97 -6.15 -1.47 -7.61
N VAL A 98 -5.48 -0.55 -8.32
CA VAL A 98 -4.59 0.44 -7.73
C VAL A 98 -5.42 1.58 -7.12
N GLU A 99 -6.50 2.00 -7.78
CA GLU A 99 -7.43 2.99 -7.22
C GLU A 99 -8.07 2.50 -5.91
N ALA A 100 -8.50 1.23 -5.87
CA ALA A 100 -9.10 0.61 -4.69
C ALA A 100 -8.18 0.68 -3.47
N MET A 101 -6.90 0.30 -3.61
CA MET A 101 -5.96 0.43 -2.50
C MET A 101 -5.64 1.88 -2.15
N PHE A 102 -5.58 2.77 -3.13
CA PHE A 102 -5.23 4.17 -2.91
C PHE A 102 -6.33 4.90 -2.13
N MET A 103 -7.59 4.57 -2.40
CA MET A 103 -8.72 5.05 -1.60
C MET A 103 -8.59 4.60 -0.13
N ALA A 104 -8.30 3.32 0.11
CA ALA A 104 -8.07 2.80 1.46
C ALA A 104 -6.83 3.42 2.15
N GLU A 105 -5.78 3.69 1.39
CA GLU A 105 -4.55 4.36 1.86
C GLU A 105 -4.84 5.78 2.32
N LEU A 106 -5.61 6.57 1.56
CA LEU A 106 -6.02 7.91 1.98
C LEU A 106 -6.99 7.88 3.17
N LYS A 107 -7.90 6.90 3.20
CA LYS A 107 -8.92 6.77 4.26
C LYS A 107 -8.28 6.49 5.61
N ASN A 108 -7.31 5.56 5.62
CA ASN A 108 -6.73 4.99 6.83
C ASN A 108 -5.29 5.45 7.08
N MET A 109 -4.71 6.24 6.17
CA MET A 109 -3.34 6.79 6.24
C MET A 109 -2.24 5.72 6.24
N LEU A 110 -2.57 4.50 5.82
CA LEU A 110 -1.69 3.32 5.82
C LEU A 110 -1.11 3.07 4.42
N LEU A 111 0.21 3.00 4.35
CA LEU A 111 0.95 2.79 3.11
C LEU A 111 0.75 1.37 2.59
N THR A 112 0.32 1.26 1.34
CA THR A 112 0.10 -0.02 0.66
C THR A 112 0.89 -0.13 -0.63
N ALA A 113 1.57 -1.25 -0.80
CA ALA A 113 2.06 -1.69 -2.10
C ALA A 113 1.17 -2.82 -2.63
N SER A 114 1.04 -2.93 -3.95
CA SER A 114 0.27 -3.98 -4.58
C SER A 114 1.03 -4.59 -5.76
N HIS A 115 0.83 -5.89 -5.92
CA HIS A 115 1.60 -6.71 -6.84
C HIS A 115 0.71 -7.74 -7.51
N ASP A 116 1.00 -8.04 -8.77
CA ASP A 116 0.45 -9.19 -9.49
C ASP A 116 1.03 -10.47 -8.87
N LEU A 117 0.16 -11.26 -8.23
CA LEU A 117 0.58 -12.43 -7.47
C LEU A 117 1.21 -13.50 -8.36
N ASP A 118 0.79 -13.61 -9.63
CA ASP A 118 1.33 -14.62 -10.56
C ASP A 118 2.77 -14.30 -10.99
N LYS A 119 3.23 -13.06 -10.76
CA LYS A 119 4.61 -12.63 -11.04
C LYS A 119 5.56 -12.82 -9.85
N ILE A 120 5.04 -13.09 -8.65
CA ILE A 120 5.83 -13.25 -7.43
C ILE A 120 6.49 -14.63 -7.36
N LYS A 121 7.77 -14.65 -6.97
CA LYS A 121 8.52 -15.87 -6.68
C LYS A 121 8.54 -16.15 -5.18
N ALA A 122 7.45 -16.70 -4.64
CA ALA A 122 7.28 -16.99 -3.22
C ALA A 122 8.37 -17.94 -2.66
N PRO A 123 8.72 -17.90 -1.36
CA PRO A 123 8.09 -17.07 -0.32
C PRO A 123 8.54 -15.61 -0.39
N LEU A 124 7.68 -14.72 0.09
CA LEU A 124 8.05 -13.33 0.36
C LEU A 124 8.87 -13.24 1.65
N SER A 125 9.75 -12.27 1.72
CA SER A 125 10.65 -12.07 2.86
C SER A 125 10.67 -10.61 3.29
N LEU A 126 10.38 -10.34 4.56
CA LEU A 126 10.63 -9.02 5.18
C LEU A 126 12.12 -8.91 5.50
N LYS A 127 12.78 -7.87 5.00
CA LYS A 127 14.22 -7.63 5.21
C LYS A 127 14.48 -6.17 5.57
N ILE A 128 15.63 -5.93 6.21
CA ILE A 128 16.20 -4.58 6.35
C ILE A 128 17.20 -4.40 5.21
N SER A 129 16.98 -3.35 4.43
CA SER A 129 17.84 -2.99 3.30
C SER A 129 19.26 -2.66 3.77
N THR A 130 20.26 -3.20 3.07
CA THR A 130 21.66 -2.84 3.24
C THR A 130 22.05 -1.61 2.40
N GLY A 131 21.23 -1.26 1.41
CA GLY A 131 21.51 -0.23 0.40
C GLY A 131 22.37 -0.74 -0.76
N SER A 132 22.72 -2.03 -0.76
CA SER A 132 23.39 -2.68 -1.88
C SER A 132 22.40 -3.29 -2.88
N GLU A 133 21.17 -3.53 -2.44
CA GLU A 133 20.09 -4.05 -3.28
C GLU A 133 19.61 -3.00 -4.28
N SER A 134 19.05 -3.47 -5.39
CA SER A 134 18.48 -2.59 -6.41
C SER A 134 17.28 -3.23 -7.08
N PHE A 135 16.36 -2.39 -7.54
CA PHE A 135 15.20 -2.83 -8.32
C PHE A 135 14.74 -1.72 -9.25
N THR A 136 13.93 -2.10 -10.23
CA THR A 136 13.32 -1.15 -11.18
C THR A 136 12.00 -0.66 -10.61
N THR A 137 11.86 0.63 -10.36
CA THR A 137 10.60 1.26 -9.93
C THR A 137 9.56 1.25 -11.04
N LEU A 138 8.28 1.48 -10.70
CA LEU A 138 7.18 1.57 -11.68
C LEU A 138 7.43 2.55 -12.85
N ASN A 139 8.28 3.57 -12.64
CA ASN A 139 8.63 4.55 -13.67
C ASN A 139 9.79 4.10 -14.57
N GLY A 140 10.23 2.84 -14.48
CA GLY A 140 11.30 2.25 -15.30
C GLY A 140 12.72 2.61 -14.84
N HIS A 141 12.88 3.33 -13.73
CA HIS A 141 14.19 3.68 -13.21
C HIS A 141 14.73 2.59 -12.29
N ASN A 142 15.95 2.12 -12.57
CA ASN A 142 16.70 1.27 -11.64
C ASN A 142 17.22 2.14 -10.48
N VAL A 143 16.87 1.76 -9.26
CA VAL A 143 17.25 2.47 -8.04
C VAL A 143 17.89 1.51 -7.04
N LYS A 144 18.81 2.04 -6.22
CA LYS A 144 19.26 1.34 -5.02
C LYS A 144 18.26 1.51 -3.89
N THR A 145 18.16 0.50 -3.05
CA THR A 145 17.44 0.59 -1.77
C THR A 145 18.13 1.60 -0.85
N ILE A 146 17.38 2.15 0.10
CA ILE A 146 17.93 3.06 1.10
C ILE A 146 18.43 2.21 2.28
N PRO A 147 19.69 2.34 2.75
CA PRO A 147 20.17 1.60 3.90
C PRO A 147 19.25 1.76 5.11
N CYS A 148 18.99 0.67 5.82
CA CYS A 148 18.09 0.59 6.98
C CYS A 148 16.60 0.81 6.68
N ASP A 149 16.20 0.97 5.41
CA ASP A 149 14.79 0.93 5.03
C ASP A 149 14.25 -0.50 5.13
N ILE A 150 12.95 -0.64 5.30
CA ILE A 150 12.27 -1.92 5.33
C ILE A 150 11.82 -2.26 3.92
N MET A 151 12.07 -3.49 3.54
CA MET A 151 11.76 -4.00 2.21
C MET A 151 11.11 -5.37 2.26
N ILE A 152 10.29 -5.64 1.26
CA ILE A 152 9.82 -6.99 0.93
C ILE A 152 10.53 -7.42 -0.33
N ALA A 153 11.10 -8.63 -0.28
CA ALA A 153 11.70 -9.30 -1.43
C ALA A 153 11.00 -10.63 -1.66
N ASP A 154 10.98 -11.10 -2.90
CA ASP A 154 10.68 -12.49 -3.23
C ASP A 154 11.99 -13.25 -3.45
N GLN A 155 11.93 -14.49 -3.96
CA GLN A 155 13.13 -15.29 -4.25
C GLN A 155 14.01 -14.72 -5.38
N GLU A 156 13.52 -13.74 -6.14
CA GLU A 156 14.24 -13.18 -7.28
C GLU A 156 14.85 -11.82 -6.94
N ALA A 157 14.07 -10.89 -6.39
CA ALA A 157 14.50 -9.52 -6.14
C ALA A 157 13.65 -8.80 -5.09
N VAL A 158 14.06 -7.57 -4.74
CA VAL A 158 13.22 -6.64 -3.99
C VAL A 158 11.97 -6.31 -4.81
N ILE A 159 10.78 -6.51 -4.22
CA ILE A 159 9.50 -6.18 -4.85
C ILE A 159 8.94 -4.86 -4.34
N SER A 160 9.24 -4.45 -3.12
CA SER A 160 8.87 -3.13 -2.63
C SER A 160 9.73 -2.69 -1.44
N THR A 161 9.77 -1.38 -1.20
CA THR A 161 10.32 -0.78 0.02
C THR A 161 9.38 0.30 0.51
N ILE A 162 9.45 0.66 1.79
CA ILE A 162 8.63 1.76 2.32
C ILE A 162 8.94 3.07 1.60
N LEU A 163 10.21 3.40 1.34
CA LEU A 163 10.59 4.72 0.83
C LEU A 163 10.62 4.83 -0.70
N ARG A 164 10.74 3.72 -1.43
CA ARG A 164 10.79 3.70 -2.91
C ARG A 164 9.56 3.07 -3.57
N GLY A 165 8.64 2.51 -2.79
CA GLY A 165 7.42 1.90 -3.31
C GLY A 165 7.69 0.56 -4.02
N PRO A 166 6.73 0.11 -4.85
CA PRO A 166 6.80 -1.19 -5.52
C PRO A 166 7.68 -1.21 -6.78
N ASP A 167 8.09 -2.41 -7.17
CA ASP A 167 8.87 -2.71 -8.37
C ASP A 167 7.99 -2.87 -9.62
N MET A 168 8.63 -2.73 -10.77
CA MET A 168 7.98 -2.84 -12.08
C MET A 168 7.69 -4.29 -12.47
N ARG A 169 8.54 -5.24 -12.06
CA ARG A 169 8.44 -6.65 -12.48
C ARG A 169 7.14 -7.26 -11.97
N THR A 170 6.75 -6.96 -10.74
CA THR A 170 5.52 -7.51 -10.14
C THR A 170 4.34 -6.54 -10.21
N ALA A 171 4.43 -5.47 -11.01
CA ALA A 171 3.36 -4.50 -11.15
C ALA A 171 2.04 -5.13 -11.63
N ILE A 172 0.94 -4.67 -11.04
CA ILE A 172 -0.42 -4.95 -11.51
C ILE A 172 -0.59 -4.42 -12.93
N THR A 173 -1.38 -5.15 -13.71
CA THR A 173 -1.81 -4.78 -15.06
C THR A 173 -3.33 -4.94 -15.18
N GLU A 174 -3.89 -4.53 -16.31
CA GLU A 174 -5.30 -4.79 -16.65
C GLU A 174 -5.66 -6.29 -16.73
N HIS A 175 -4.66 -7.17 -16.85
CA HIS A 175 -4.82 -8.62 -16.93
C HIS A 175 -4.60 -9.34 -15.59
N THR A 176 -4.31 -8.61 -14.51
CA THR A 176 -4.06 -9.23 -13.21
C THR A 176 -5.36 -9.82 -12.65
N THR A 177 -5.39 -11.14 -12.50
CA THR A 177 -6.54 -11.89 -11.95
C THR A 177 -6.36 -12.28 -10.48
N ARG A 178 -5.12 -12.20 -9.99
CA ARG A 178 -4.70 -12.52 -8.63
C ARG A 178 -3.77 -11.42 -8.14
N VAL A 179 -4.18 -10.71 -7.09
CA VAL A 179 -3.44 -9.58 -6.54
C VAL A 179 -3.06 -9.86 -5.11
N ILE A 180 -1.89 -9.36 -4.72
CA ILE A 180 -1.50 -9.25 -3.32
C ILE A 180 -1.30 -7.78 -2.96
N TYR A 181 -1.88 -7.38 -1.84
CA TYR A 181 -1.65 -6.11 -1.18
C TYR A 181 -0.78 -6.34 0.04
N THR A 182 0.27 -5.54 0.17
CA THR A 182 1.19 -5.57 1.32
C THR A 182 1.22 -4.21 1.99
N VAL A 183 0.95 -4.18 3.28
CA VAL A 183 0.89 -2.97 4.11
C VAL A 183 2.07 -3.00 5.07
N TYR A 184 2.95 -2.02 4.97
CA TYR A 184 4.00 -1.84 5.96
C TYR A 184 3.42 -1.11 7.16
N ALA A 185 3.52 -1.67 8.36
CA ALA A 185 3.06 -1.06 9.60
C ALA A 185 4.27 -0.77 10.52
N PRO A 186 4.94 0.40 10.36
CA PRO A 186 6.02 0.81 11.22
C PRO A 186 5.60 0.85 12.70
N PHE A 187 6.59 0.83 13.58
CA PHE A 187 6.38 0.94 15.03
C PHE A 187 5.36 2.03 15.40
N GLY A 188 4.36 1.63 16.18
CA GLY A 188 3.28 2.50 16.64
C GLY A 188 1.95 2.25 15.92
N VAL A 189 1.95 1.61 14.74
CA VAL A 189 0.72 1.23 14.03
C VAL A 189 0.16 -0.06 14.61
N GLU A 190 -1.10 -0.07 15.05
CA GLU A 190 -1.73 -1.25 15.64
C GLU A 190 -2.28 -2.24 14.61
N GLU A 191 -2.28 -3.51 15.01
CA GLU A 191 -2.87 -4.63 14.26
C GLU A 191 -4.31 -4.38 13.82
N GLN A 192 -5.11 -3.73 14.67
CA GLN A 192 -6.51 -3.43 14.36
C GLN A 192 -6.64 -2.49 13.15
N LEU A 193 -5.83 -1.42 13.09
CA LEU A 193 -5.86 -0.46 11.98
C LEU A 193 -5.48 -1.14 10.66
N VAL A 194 -4.46 -2.01 10.70
CA VAL A 194 -4.04 -2.77 9.52
C VAL A 194 -5.15 -3.71 9.07
N CYS A 195 -5.76 -4.47 9.99
CA CYS A 195 -6.87 -5.36 9.67
C CYS A 195 -8.07 -4.63 9.07
N GLU A 196 -8.45 -3.47 9.64
CA GLU A 196 -9.54 -2.64 9.12
C GLU A 196 -9.23 -2.11 7.72
N HIS A 197 -8.00 -1.67 7.49
CA HIS A 197 -7.57 -1.19 6.20
C HIS A 197 -7.53 -2.29 5.13
N LEU A 198 -7.09 -3.50 5.46
CA LEU A 198 -7.18 -4.64 4.52
C LEU A 198 -8.65 -4.98 4.18
N ARG A 199 -9.57 -4.89 5.14
CA ARG A 199 -11.02 -5.07 4.86
C ARG A 199 -11.59 -3.98 3.96
N ASP A 200 -11.12 -2.75 4.10
CA ASP A 200 -11.52 -1.64 3.21
C ASP A 200 -11.03 -1.90 1.77
N ILE A 201 -9.77 -2.34 1.60
CA ILE A 201 -9.24 -2.73 0.28
C ILE A 201 -10.10 -3.86 -0.31
N GLU A 202 -10.36 -4.93 0.45
CA GLU A 202 -11.21 -6.04 0.00
C GLU A 202 -12.58 -5.53 -0.45
N SER A 203 -13.21 -4.63 0.32
CA SER A 203 -14.52 -4.07 0.00
C SER A 203 -14.50 -3.28 -1.32
N TYR A 204 -13.47 -2.46 -1.55
CA TYR A 204 -13.33 -1.73 -2.81
C TYR A 204 -13.05 -2.65 -4.00
N VAL A 205 -12.25 -3.71 -3.82
CA VAL A 205 -12.01 -4.70 -4.87
C VAL A 205 -13.29 -5.47 -5.20
N ARG A 206 -14.16 -5.78 -4.23
CA ARG A 206 -15.46 -6.44 -4.48
C ARG A 206 -16.44 -5.57 -5.25
N ILE A 207 -16.35 -4.24 -5.17
CA ILE A 207 -17.14 -3.33 -6.01
C ILE A 207 -16.73 -3.47 -7.49
N LEU A 208 -15.44 -3.66 -7.73
CA LEU A 208 -14.86 -3.85 -9.06
C LEU A 208 -15.13 -5.24 -9.62
N SER A 209 -15.00 -6.27 -8.78
CA SER A 209 -15.17 -7.66 -9.17
C SER A 209 -15.93 -8.38 -8.07
N GLU A 210 -17.25 -8.49 -8.23
CA GLU A 210 -18.17 -9.06 -7.24
C GLU A 210 -17.80 -10.51 -6.88
N GLU A 211 -17.32 -11.27 -7.87
CA GLU A 211 -16.90 -12.67 -7.74
C GLU A 211 -15.48 -12.85 -7.17
N SER A 212 -14.77 -11.77 -6.87
CA SER A 212 -13.44 -11.85 -6.27
C SER A 212 -13.48 -12.47 -4.86
N VAL A 213 -12.42 -13.17 -4.48
CA VAL A 213 -12.34 -13.89 -3.21
C VAL A 213 -11.08 -13.52 -2.45
N ALA A 214 -11.21 -13.18 -1.18
CA ALA A 214 -10.07 -13.05 -0.27
C ALA A 214 -9.56 -14.44 0.14
N CYS A 215 -8.40 -14.84 -0.38
CA CYS A 215 -7.78 -16.13 -0.08
C CYS A 215 -6.82 -16.06 1.12
N LEU A 216 -6.32 -14.87 1.43
CA LEU A 216 -5.43 -14.61 2.56
C LEU A 216 -5.73 -13.22 3.11
N ASN A 217 -5.88 -13.09 4.43
CA ASN A 217 -5.91 -11.82 5.13
C ASN A 217 -5.19 -12.00 6.47
N GLN A 218 -3.97 -11.49 6.57
CA GLN A 218 -3.08 -11.78 7.70
C GLN A 218 -2.34 -10.54 8.17
N PHE A 219 -2.13 -10.48 9.48
CA PHE A 219 -1.21 -9.57 10.13
C PHE A 219 -0.02 -10.36 10.67
N ILE A 220 1.19 -9.92 10.35
CA ILE A 220 2.45 -10.57 10.70
C ILE A 220 3.24 -9.61 11.57
N LYS A 221 3.64 -10.07 12.77
CA LYS A 221 4.41 -9.27 13.73
C LYS A 221 5.90 -9.24 13.42
#